data_AF-A0A1E4SMU3-F1
#
_entry.id   AF-A0A1E4SMU3-F1
#
_cell.length_a   1.000
_cell.length_b   1.000
_cell.length_c   1.000
_cell.angle_alpha   90.00
_cell.angle_beta   90.00
_cell.angle_gamma   90.00
#
_symmetry.space_group_name_H-M   'P 1'
#
loop_
_entity.id
_entity.type
_entity.pdbx_description
1 polymer ?
#
loop_
_entity_poly.entity_id
_entity_poly.type
_entity_poly.pdbx_seq_one_letter_code
_entity_poly.pdbx_strand_id
1 'polypeptide(L)'
;MDFEDYTATRGMMYLLLAQNNNPALGTGTHILATQSQNLLGGIPDTLLDFNNQYQINLFGNYPVESDKVPSAIFAAAFAVLMVLHIAIFAINASRGHYFWLTLGWIFYCIMRVIGWIVRIYWIPVLYDTTRGISNEVFLILPSIFLTSFNLILAQRIFTWRHPVGGSRRLFWNLMITLYVFVAAIVAITVLASAVPYVNFLSDKNYTRWKKVVEASSILIILYSLTSISLIGLAYFFKPTAKDENLYTYQPWWVESFSPFYFVKPGAKEEAEETFMKRNHNHRHAIRVIAATHHHYNMVEGTTNQRGDLTHNYSLVIIAITTVLLLVGAVLRSIVVFEGNYHYKSGKLCQPVAMYICWGLFEFIINALYIVGRVDLRFYRPDKLPKKVRSIITAEQSVLVSDNEEEEEEYEYETDENYSQQYKESFNDSNDLDFSPPNYHYQTTQPAHPKPKTEKNEEEFHF
;
A
#
# COMPACT_ATOMS: atom_id res chain seq x y z
N MET A 1 40.56 -14.89 12.70
CA MET A 1 41.10 -16.26 12.83
C MET A 1 41.04 -16.87 11.45
N ASP A 2 42.16 -17.33 10.90
CA ASP A 2 42.18 -17.97 9.59
C ASP A 2 41.63 -19.40 9.79
N PHE A 3 40.37 -19.64 9.43
CA PHE A 3 39.71 -20.94 9.65
C PHE A 3 40.12 -22.01 8.62
N GLU A 4 41.10 -21.70 7.76
CA GLU A 4 41.75 -22.68 6.90
C GLU A 4 42.61 -23.67 7.70
N ASP A 5 43.06 -23.28 8.90
CA ASP A 5 43.80 -24.17 9.80
C ASP A 5 42.89 -25.25 10.42
N TYR A 6 43.41 -26.49 10.48
CA TYR A 6 42.74 -27.62 11.13
C TYR A 6 42.65 -27.37 12.65
N THR A 7 41.51 -26.86 13.10
CA THR A 7 41.21 -26.65 14.51
C THR A 7 40.30 -27.77 15.04
N ALA A 8 40.35 -28.03 16.35
CA ALA A 8 39.45 -28.97 17.02
C ALA A 8 37.96 -28.61 16.76
N THR A 9 37.65 -27.31 16.72
CA THR A 9 36.33 -26.76 16.37
C THR A 9 35.87 -27.25 15.00
N ARG A 10 36.74 -27.17 13.97
CA ARG A 10 36.42 -27.59 12.61
C ARG A 10 36.18 -29.11 12.54
N GLY A 11 37.02 -29.90 13.20
CA GLY A 11 36.83 -31.36 13.29
C GLY A 11 35.51 -31.75 13.96
N MET A 12 35.16 -31.08 15.06
CA MET A 12 33.89 -31.29 15.76
C MET A 12 32.68 -30.91 14.90
N MET A 13 32.74 -29.77 14.20
CA MET A 13 31.66 -29.35 13.30
C MET A 13 31.49 -30.33 12.14
N TYR A 14 32.56 -30.82 11.51
CA TYR A 14 32.45 -31.84 10.47
C TYR A 14 31.91 -33.16 10.99
N LEU A 15 32.25 -33.56 12.22
CA LEU A 15 31.66 -34.75 12.84
C LEU A 15 30.14 -34.58 13.02
N LEU A 16 29.69 -33.44 13.52
CA LEU A 16 28.26 -33.13 13.66
C LEU A 16 27.56 -33.10 12.29
N LEU A 17 28.18 -32.51 11.27
CA LEU A 17 27.64 -32.51 9.91
C LEU A 17 27.58 -33.93 9.34
N ALA A 18 28.61 -34.75 9.54
CA ALA A 18 28.64 -36.14 9.08
C ALA A 18 27.55 -37.00 9.74
N GLN A 19 27.27 -36.78 11.03
CA GLN A 19 26.15 -37.42 11.73
C GLN A 19 24.78 -37.02 11.17
N ASN A 20 24.67 -35.82 10.59
CA ASN A 20 23.44 -35.30 9.98
C ASN A 20 23.40 -35.49 8.45
N ASN A 21 24.02 -36.55 7.93
CA ASN A 21 24.10 -36.89 6.50
C ASN A 21 24.80 -35.82 5.62
N ASN A 22 25.82 -35.15 6.17
CA ASN A 22 26.62 -34.12 5.48
C ASN A 22 25.77 -33.04 4.79
N PRO A 23 25.01 -32.23 5.55
CA PRO A 23 24.24 -31.16 4.97
C PRO A 23 25.15 -30.03 4.49
N ALA A 24 24.61 -29.17 3.63
CA ALA A 24 25.28 -27.98 3.14
C ALA A 24 25.67 -27.07 4.32
N LEU A 25 26.87 -26.48 4.23
CA LEU A 25 27.37 -25.56 5.24
C LEU A 25 26.45 -24.33 5.37
N GLY A 26 26.28 -23.87 6.61
CA GLY A 26 25.39 -22.74 6.93
C GLY A 26 23.91 -23.09 7.03
N THR A 27 23.53 -24.36 6.87
CA THR A 27 22.14 -24.81 7.01
C THR A 27 21.87 -25.48 8.35
N GLY A 28 20.61 -25.48 8.78
CA GLY A 28 20.18 -26.12 10.01
C GLY A 28 20.76 -25.51 11.29
N THR A 29 21.12 -24.21 11.27
CA THR A 29 21.65 -23.51 12.45
C THR A 29 20.76 -23.68 13.68
N HIS A 30 19.44 -23.65 13.53
CA HIS A 30 18.51 -23.84 14.65
C HIS A 30 18.69 -25.21 15.32
N ILE A 31 18.84 -26.26 14.51
CA ILE A 31 19.02 -27.63 14.97
C ILE A 31 20.40 -27.76 15.63
N LEU A 32 21.44 -27.22 15.00
CA LEU A 32 22.81 -27.23 15.54
C LEU A 32 22.89 -26.51 16.89
N ALA A 33 22.30 -25.31 17.00
CA ALA A 33 22.26 -24.56 18.25
C ALA A 33 21.58 -25.36 19.37
N THR A 34 20.44 -25.99 19.07
CA THR A 34 19.71 -26.83 20.02
C THR A 34 20.51 -28.06 20.44
N GLN A 35 21.15 -28.76 19.49
CA GLN A 35 22.01 -29.90 19.77
C GLN A 35 23.21 -29.51 20.64
N SER A 36 23.90 -28.42 20.30
CA SER A 36 25.03 -27.90 21.08
C SER A 36 24.62 -27.52 22.50
N GLN A 37 23.49 -26.84 22.66
CA GLN A 37 22.98 -26.45 23.98
C GLN A 37 22.63 -27.68 24.85
N ASN A 38 21.99 -28.69 24.27
CA ASN A 38 21.64 -29.92 24.98
C ASN A 38 22.87 -30.77 25.35
N LEU A 39 23.91 -30.77 24.52
CA LEU A 39 25.12 -31.57 24.75
C LEU A 39 26.10 -30.90 25.72
N LEU A 40 26.23 -29.57 25.65
CA LEU A 40 27.31 -28.83 26.32
C LEU A 40 26.80 -27.92 27.45
N GLY A 41 25.48 -27.79 27.64
CA GLY A 41 24.87 -26.88 28.62
C GLY A 41 24.95 -25.39 28.24
N GLY A 42 25.65 -25.07 27.15
CA GLY A 42 25.82 -23.75 26.57
C GLY A 42 26.56 -23.88 25.23
N ILE A 43 26.51 -22.86 24.37
CA ILE A 43 27.17 -22.89 23.07
C ILE A 43 28.53 -22.19 23.21
N PRO A 44 29.66 -22.91 23.06
CA PRO A 44 30.98 -22.28 23.03
C PRO A 44 31.09 -21.25 21.91
N ASP A 45 31.71 -20.10 22.22
CA ASP A 45 31.88 -18.99 21.26
C ASP A 45 32.58 -19.44 19.97
N THR A 46 33.51 -20.38 20.05
CA THR A 46 34.22 -20.91 18.88
C THR A 46 33.31 -21.67 17.90
N LEU A 47 32.30 -22.40 18.40
CA LEU A 47 31.32 -23.10 17.56
C LEU A 47 30.30 -22.10 16.98
N LEU A 48 29.91 -21.09 17.77
CA LEU A 48 29.05 -20.02 17.32
C LEU A 48 29.70 -19.20 16.19
N ASP A 49 30.96 -18.79 16.38
CA ASP A 49 31.74 -18.04 15.39
C ASP A 49 31.92 -18.83 14.09
N PHE A 50 32.20 -20.13 14.19
CA PHE A 50 32.28 -21.00 13.03
C PHE A 50 30.94 -21.02 12.29
N ASN A 51 29.83 -21.31 12.99
CA ASN A 51 28.53 -21.38 12.33
C ASN A 51 28.14 -20.05 11.68
N ASN A 52 28.27 -18.93 12.40
CA ASN A 52 27.95 -17.59 11.89
C ASN A 52 28.75 -17.24 10.62
N GLN A 53 30.02 -17.64 10.56
CA GLN A 53 30.85 -17.42 9.38
C GLN A 53 30.41 -18.19 8.14
N TYR A 54 29.90 -19.40 8.31
CA TYR A 54 29.38 -20.22 7.21
C TYR A 54 27.90 -19.97 6.91
N GLN A 55 27.23 -19.06 7.61
CA GLN A 55 25.91 -18.59 7.18
C GLN A 55 26.00 -17.68 5.96
N ILE A 56 24.87 -17.52 5.27
CA ILE A 56 24.76 -16.61 4.13
C ILE A 56 25.00 -15.17 4.58
N ASN A 57 25.68 -14.39 3.73
CA ASN A 57 25.87 -12.97 3.95
C ASN A 57 24.53 -12.21 3.90
N LEU A 58 24.36 -11.25 4.81
CA LEU A 58 23.15 -10.44 4.90
C LEU A 58 23.43 -9.00 4.52
N PHE A 59 22.44 -8.36 3.89
CA PHE A 59 22.47 -6.92 3.68
C PHE A 59 22.34 -6.23 5.05
N GLY A 60 23.42 -5.62 5.51
CA GLY A 60 23.52 -5.04 6.86
C GLY A 60 24.16 -5.93 7.91
N ASN A 61 24.61 -7.12 7.52
CA ASN A 61 25.31 -8.08 8.35
C ASN A 61 24.55 -8.59 9.60
N TYR A 62 25.11 -9.63 10.21
CA TYR A 62 24.75 -10.05 11.57
C TYR A 62 25.09 -8.92 12.56
N PRO A 63 24.23 -8.65 13.55
CA PRO A 63 24.39 -7.50 14.41
C PRO A 63 25.52 -7.73 15.43
N VAL A 64 26.32 -6.69 15.66
CA VAL A 64 27.40 -6.66 16.64
C VAL A 64 27.15 -5.57 17.68
N GLU A 65 27.98 -5.48 18.72
CA GLU A 65 27.83 -4.49 19.79
C GLU A 65 27.77 -3.03 19.29
N SER A 66 28.50 -2.69 18.22
CA SER A 66 28.45 -1.35 17.62
C SER A 66 27.13 -1.02 16.92
N ASP A 67 26.26 -2.01 16.67
CA ASP A 67 24.92 -1.80 16.11
C ASP A 67 23.90 -1.30 17.14
N LYS A 68 24.17 -1.41 18.45
CA LYS A 68 23.21 -1.02 19.51
C LYS A 68 22.78 0.43 19.39
N VAL A 69 23.75 1.34 19.33
CA VAL A 69 23.48 2.79 19.35
C VAL A 69 22.79 3.25 18.06
N PRO A 70 23.28 2.91 16.84
CA PRO A 70 22.57 3.28 15.61
C PRO A 70 21.16 2.71 15.53
N SER A 71 20.96 1.45 15.92
CA SER A 71 19.62 0.83 15.92
C SER A 71 18.67 1.54 16.88
N ALA A 72 19.13 1.94 18.06
CA ALA A 72 18.31 2.68 19.03
C ALA A 72 17.90 4.07 18.50
N ILE A 73 18.82 4.76 17.81
CA ILE A 73 18.55 6.06 17.17
C ILE A 73 17.46 5.91 16.10
N PHE A 74 17.58 4.92 15.21
CA PHE A 74 16.56 4.72 14.18
C PHE A 74 15.23 4.24 14.75
N ALA A 75 15.23 3.38 15.77
CA ALA A 75 14.00 3.02 16.48
C ALA A 75 13.28 4.27 17.04
N ALA A 76 14.02 5.17 17.70
CA ALA A 76 13.45 6.42 18.21
C ALA A 76 12.96 7.34 17.07
N ALA A 77 13.74 7.48 15.99
CA ALA A 77 13.37 8.30 14.84
C ALA A 77 12.07 7.82 14.17
N PHE A 78 11.92 6.52 13.93
CA PHE A 78 10.68 5.96 13.37
C PHE A 78 9.51 5.99 14.35
N ALA A 79 9.76 5.93 15.67
CA ALA A 79 8.71 6.16 16.67
C ALA A 79 8.19 7.61 16.64
N VAL A 80 9.06 8.60 16.44
CA VAL A 80 8.64 10.00 16.25
C VAL A 80 7.80 10.15 14.97
N LEU A 81 8.25 9.56 13.84
CA LEU A 81 7.48 9.56 12.59
C LEU A 81 6.10 8.89 12.76
N MET A 82 6.03 7.79 13.52
CA MET A 82 4.78 7.11 13.84
C MET A 82 3.82 8.05 14.57
N VAL A 83 4.29 8.76 15.62
CA VAL A 83 3.47 9.72 16.37
C VAL A 83 2.98 10.85 15.47
N LEU A 84 3.82 11.36 14.56
CA LEU A 84 3.43 12.40 13.61
C LEU A 84 2.33 11.91 12.64
N HIS A 85 2.46 10.71 12.07
CA HIS A 85 1.41 10.14 11.22
C HIS A 85 0.11 9.91 11.99
N ILE A 86 0.18 9.42 13.24
CA ILE A 86 -0.98 9.27 14.13
C ILE A 86 -1.64 10.63 14.38
N ALA A 87 -0.87 11.66 14.71
CA ALA A 87 -1.39 12.99 14.99
C ALA A 87 -2.09 13.58 13.76
N ILE A 88 -1.48 13.49 12.57
CA ILE A 88 -2.09 13.95 11.31
C ILE A 88 -3.39 13.18 11.04
N PHE A 89 -3.37 11.85 11.16
CA PHE A 89 -4.55 11.02 10.95
C PHE A 89 -5.67 11.38 11.93
N ALA A 90 -5.37 11.52 13.22
CA ALA A 90 -6.34 11.85 14.26
C ALA A 90 -6.97 13.23 14.03
N ILE A 91 -6.17 14.25 13.70
CA ILE A 91 -6.69 15.60 13.41
C ILE A 91 -7.54 15.61 12.14
N ASN A 92 -7.14 14.87 11.09
CA ASN A 92 -7.93 14.80 9.86
C ASN A 92 -9.23 14.01 10.07
N ALA A 93 -9.17 12.89 10.79
CA ALA A 93 -10.32 12.05 11.10
C ALA A 93 -11.33 12.77 11.99
N SER A 94 -10.88 13.59 12.96
CA SER A 94 -11.77 14.42 13.79
C SER A 94 -12.49 15.51 12.99
N ARG A 95 -12.12 15.72 11.72
CA ARG A 95 -12.71 16.70 10.80
C ARG A 95 -13.43 16.05 9.62
N GLY A 96 -13.70 14.75 9.67
CA GLY A 96 -14.41 13.99 8.62
C GLY A 96 -13.55 13.61 7.41
N HIS A 97 -12.24 13.85 7.47
CA HIS A 97 -11.32 13.64 6.34
C HIS A 97 -10.48 12.37 6.51
N TYR A 98 -10.94 11.26 5.91
CA TYR A 98 -10.29 9.95 6.06
C TYR A 98 -9.31 9.65 4.92
N PHE A 99 -8.02 9.60 5.23
CA PHE A 99 -6.99 9.13 4.30
C PHE A 99 -6.39 7.80 4.80
N TRP A 100 -7.03 6.70 4.43
CA TRP A 100 -6.71 5.35 4.92
C TRP A 100 -5.26 4.91 4.71
N LEU A 101 -4.58 5.45 3.70
CA LEU A 101 -3.17 5.14 3.42
C LEU A 101 -2.24 5.59 4.56
N THR A 102 -2.63 6.61 5.35
CA THR A 102 -1.86 7.00 6.55
C THR A 102 -1.79 5.86 7.58
N LEU A 103 -2.82 5.04 7.71
CA LEU A 103 -2.77 3.85 8.58
C LEU A 103 -1.68 2.86 8.10
N GLY A 104 -1.49 2.74 6.78
CA GLY A 104 -0.41 1.97 6.20
C GLY A 104 0.97 2.50 6.60
N TRP A 105 1.15 3.82 6.61
CA TRP A 105 2.41 4.45 7.07
C TRP A 105 2.64 4.29 8.58
N ILE A 106 1.57 4.34 9.39
CA ILE A 106 1.66 4.06 10.83
C ILE A 106 2.12 2.61 11.04
N PHE A 107 1.46 1.64 10.38
CA PHE A 107 1.82 0.23 10.44
C PHE A 107 3.26 -0.02 9.99
N TYR A 108 3.67 0.59 8.88
CA TYR A 108 5.05 0.59 8.40
C TYR A 108 6.04 1.11 9.47
N CYS A 109 5.71 2.22 10.15
CA CYS A 109 6.57 2.78 11.20
C CYS A 109 6.67 1.83 12.41
N ILE A 110 5.57 1.17 12.80
CA ILE A 110 5.55 0.14 13.85
C ILE A 110 6.52 -0.99 13.49
N MET A 111 6.45 -1.50 12.26
CA MET A 111 7.36 -2.55 11.80
C MET A 111 8.83 -2.12 11.85
N ARG A 112 9.13 -0.88 11.46
CA ARG A 112 10.50 -0.33 11.53
C ARG A 112 11.00 -0.26 12.97
N VAL A 113 10.19 0.24 13.90
CA VAL A 113 10.53 0.29 15.33
C VAL A 113 10.82 -1.12 15.86
N ILE A 114 9.94 -2.08 15.57
CA ILE A 114 10.13 -3.48 15.96
C ILE A 114 11.42 -4.04 15.34
N GLY A 115 11.66 -3.83 14.04
CA GLY A 115 12.86 -4.34 13.37
C GLY A 115 14.15 -3.84 14.01
N TRP A 116 14.26 -2.55 14.30
CA TRP A 116 15.43 -2.00 14.97
C TRP A 116 15.58 -2.48 16.42
N ILE A 117 14.48 -2.66 17.15
CA ILE A 117 14.49 -3.21 18.51
C ILE A 117 14.92 -4.68 18.51
N VAL A 118 14.36 -5.51 17.62
CA VAL A 118 14.74 -6.92 17.48
C VAL A 118 16.22 -7.04 17.10
N ARG A 119 16.75 -6.14 16.25
CA ARG A 119 18.18 -6.10 15.93
C ARG A 119 19.04 -5.95 17.18
N ILE A 120 18.68 -5.06 18.11
CA ILE A 120 19.38 -4.86 19.39
C ILE A 120 19.30 -6.13 20.25
N TYR A 121 18.12 -6.74 20.34
CA TYR A 121 17.91 -7.96 21.15
C TYR A 121 18.59 -9.21 20.58
N TRP A 122 18.93 -9.21 19.28
CA TRP A 122 19.61 -10.34 18.65
C TRP A 122 21.11 -10.36 18.93
N ILE A 123 21.73 -9.19 19.20
CA ILE A 123 23.18 -9.06 19.48
C ILE A 123 23.69 -10.06 20.53
N PRO A 124 23.11 -10.16 21.74
CA PRO A 124 23.65 -11.07 22.77
C PRO A 124 23.35 -12.56 22.49
N VAL A 125 22.52 -12.88 21.49
CA VAL A 125 22.02 -14.24 21.24
C VAL A 125 22.01 -14.57 19.74
N LEU A 126 23.16 -14.42 19.07
CA LEU A 126 23.27 -14.67 17.63
C LEU A 126 22.83 -16.09 17.21
N TYR A 127 22.94 -17.07 18.11
CA TYR A 127 22.49 -18.45 17.89
C TYR A 127 20.96 -18.59 17.80
N ASP A 128 20.18 -17.61 18.28
CA ASP A 128 18.71 -17.63 18.19
C ASP A 128 18.25 -17.23 16.79
N THR A 129 18.07 -18.24 15.94
CA THR A 129 17.61 -18.09 14.57
C THR A 129 16.22 -17.47 14.48
N THR A 130 15.35 -17.62 15.48
CA THR A 130 13.99 -17.07 15.47
C THR A 130 14.05 -15.54 15.54
N ARG A 131 14.92 -15.00 16.40
CA ARG A 131 15.18 -13.55 16.47
C ARG A 131 15.86 -13.05 15.19
N GLY A 132 16.78 -13.82 14.64
CA GLY A 132 17.43 -13.50 13.36
C GLY A 132 16.46 -13.36 12.19
N ILE A 133 15.59 -14.37 12.01
CA ILE A 133 14.55 -14.35 10.96
C ILE A 133 13.58 -13.19 11.21
N SER A 134 13.16 -12.98 12.46
CA SER A 134 12.27 -11.86 12.80
C SER A 134 12.90 -10.51 12.47
N ASN A 135 14.18 -10.32 12.80
CA ASN A 135 14.93 -9.12 12.46
C ASN A 135 14.98 -8.88 10.94
N GLU A 136 15.31 -9.90 10.16
CA GLU A 136 15.32 -9.79 8.69
C GLU A 136 13.95 -9.36 8.15
N VAL A 137 12.89 -10.07 8.56
CA VAL A 137 11.52 -9.80 8.11
C VAL A 137 11.11 -8.35 8.42
N PHE A 138 11.28 -7.88 9.66
CA PHE A 138 10.90 -6.53 10.06
C PHE A 138 11.81 -5.43 9.49
N LEU A 139 13.01 -5.75 9.01
CA LEU A 139 13.88 -4.79 8.34
C LEU A 139 13.69 -4.73 6.82
N ILE A 140 13.26 -5.83 6.18
CA ILE A 140 13.14 -5.93 4.72
C ILE A 140 11.72 -5.60 4.24
N LEU A 141 10.70 -6.18 4.89
CA LEU A 141 9.30 -6.01 4.48
C LEU A 141 8.84 -4.54 4.39
N PRO A 142 9.20 -3.65 5.32
CA PRO A 142 8.70 -2.28 5.29
C PRO A 142 9.06 -1.52 4.00
N SER A 143 10.25 -1.74 3.43
CA SER A 143 10.66 -1.13 2.16
C SER A 143 9.73 -1.53 1.00
N ILE A 144 9.23 -2.77 1.02
CA ILE A 144 8.31 -3.29 0.00
C ILE A 144 6.93 -2.64 0.15
N PHE A 145 6.47 -2.42 1.40
CA PHE A 145 5.23 -1.66 1.64
C PHE A 145 5.33 -0.21 1.19
N LEU A 146 6.46 0.48 1.42
CA LEU A 146 6.66 1.84 0.87
C LEU A 146 6.58 1.84 -0.66
N THR A 147 7.12 0.82 -1.31
CA THR A 147 7.02 0.66 -2.76
C THR A 147 5.56 0.50 -3.20
N SER A 148 4.78 -0.31 -2.49
CA SER A 148 3.34 -0.45 -2.74
C SER A 148 2.57 0.84 -2.52
N PHE A 149 2.90 1.61 -1.48
CA PHE A 149 2.29 2.90 -1.24
C PHE A 149 2.59 3.90 -2.36
N ASN A 150 3.84 3.96 -2.84
CA ASN A 150 4.19 4.77 -4.01
C ASN A 150 3.38 4.38 -5.25
N LEU A 151 3.13 3.10 -5.46
CA LEU A 151 2.33 2.64 -6.58
C LEU A 151 0.86 3.05 -6.43
N ILE A 152 0.29 2.98 -5.22
CA ILE A 152 -1.07 3.48 -4.94
C ILE A 152 -1.15 4.99 -5.20
N LEU A 153 -0.14 5.76 -4.81
CA LEU A 153 -0.09 7.21 -5.06
C LEU A 153 0.03 7.50 -6.56
N ALA A 154 0.86 6.75 -7.29
CA ALA A 154 0.98 6.84 -8.74
C ALA A 154 -0.33 6.49 -9.46
N GLN A 155 -1.05 5.46 -8.98
CA GLN A 155 -2.37 5.09 -9.48
C GLN A 155 -3.36 6.25 -9.34
N ARG A 156 -3.32 6.97 -8.21
CA ARG A 156 -4.20 8.13 -8.00
C ARG A 156 -3.89 9.27 -8.97
N ILE A 157 -2.62 9.52 -9.31
CA ILE A 157 -2.24 10.49 -10.36
C ILE A 157 -2.69 9.99 -11.73
N PHE A 158 -2.52 8.70 -12.03
CA PHE A 158 -2.94 8.12 -13.31
C PHE A 158 -4.45 8.28 -13.52
N THR A 159 -5.29 7.89 -12.54
CA THR A 159 -6.74 8.07 -12.65
C THR A 159 -7.16 9.54 -12.68
N TRP A 160 -6.40 10.43 -12.04
CA TRP A 160 -6.65 11.86 -12.16
C TRP A 160 -6.40 12.35 -13.58
N ARG A 161 -5.28 11.97 -14.19
CA ARG A 161 -4.95 12.39 -15.56
C ARG A 161 -5.83 11.72 -16.62
N HIS A 162 -6.17 10.46 -16.41
CA HIS A 162 -6.92 9.58 -17.31
C HIS A 162 -8.12 8.97 -16.56
N PRO A 163 -9.18 9.73 -16.27
CA PRO A 163 -10.32 9.27 -15.47
C PRO A 163 -11.06 8.10 -16.12
N VAL A 164 -11.19 8.05 -17.45
CA VAL A 164 -11.81 6.91 -18.14
C VAL A 164 -10.88 5.71 -18.07
N GLY A 165 -9.61 5.86 -18.43
CA GLY A 165 -8.64 4.76 -18.41
C GLY A 165 -8.45 4.15 -17.01
N GLY A 166 -8.31 5.00 -15.99
CA GLY A 166 -8.07 4.59 -14.61
C GLY A 166 -9.31 4.09 -13.85
N SER A 167 -10.52 4.24 -14.41
CA SER A 167 -11.75 3.68 -13.85
C SER A 167 -12.17 2.35 -14.48
N ARG A 168 -11.55 1.96 -15.60
CA ARG A 168 -11.84 0.67 -16.27
C ARG A 168 -11.48 -0.51 -15.38
N ARG A 169 -12.32 -1.55 -15.45
CA ARG A 169 -12.13 -2.83 -14.74
C ARG A 169 -10.79 -3.50 -15.05
N LEU A 170 -10.36 -3.45 -16.31
CA LEU A 170 -9.07 -4.00 -16.73
C LEU A 170 -7.91 -3.37 -15.94
N PHE A 171 -7.92 -2.05 -15.77
CA PHE A 171 -6.90 -1.34 -15.02
C PHE A 171 -6.92 -1.72 -13.54
N TRP A 172 -8.10 -1.74 -12.91
CA TRP A 172 -8.24 -2.15 -11.51
C TRP A 172 -7.83 -3.60 -11.27
N ASN A 173 -8.26 -4.53 -12.12
CA ASN A 173 -7.89 -5.94 -12.04
C ASN A 173 -6.37 -6.11 -12.19
N LEU A 174 -5.74 -5.37 -13.09
CA LEU A 174 -4.28 -5.36 -13.26
C LEU A 174 -3.58 -4.87 -11.99
N MET A 175 -4.04 -3.75 -11.39
CA MET A 175 -3.46 -3.20 -10.17
C MET A 175 -3.61 -4.18 -8.98
N ILE A 176 -4.81 -4.74 -8.78
CA ILE A 176 -5.07 -5.73 -7.71
C ILE A 176 -4.19 -6.97 -7.91
N THR A 177 -4.12 -7.49 -9.14
CA THR A 177 -3.28 -8.65 -9.49
C THR A 177 -1.82 -8.37 -9.16
N LEU A 178 -1.32 -7.19 -9.49
CA LEU A 178 0.06 -6.79 -9.17
C LEU A 178 0.31 -6.73 -7.65
N TYR A 179 -0.62 -6.20 -6.85
CA TYR A 179 -0.48 -6.18 -5.39
C TYR A 179 -0.49 -7.58 -4.78
N VAL A 180 -1.42 -8.44 -5.20
CA VAL A 180 -1.50 -9.84 -4.72
C VAL A 180 -0.27 -10.63 -5.13
N PHE A 181 0.19 -10.46 -6.37
CA PHE A 181 1.39 -11.12 -6.88
C PHE A 181 2.63 -10.75 -6.08
N VAL A 182 2.82 -9.46 -5.75
CA VAL A 182 3.95 -9.01 -4.93
C VAL A 182 3.83 -9.56 -3.51
N ALA A 183 2.65 -9.55 -2.89
CA ALA A 183 2.45 -10.15 -1.57
C ALA A 183 2.83 -11.65 -1.55
N ALA A 184 2.48 -12.40 -2.60
CA ALA A 184 2.88 -13.80 -2.76
C ALA A 184 4.40 -13.96 -2.91
N ILE A 185 5.05 -13.14 -3.74
CA ILE A 185 6.52 -13.15 -3.89
C ILE A 185 7.21 -12.89 -2.55
N VAL A 186 6.70 -11.92 -1.79
CA VAL A 186 7.23 -11.58 -0.47
C VAL A 186 7.12 -12.75 0.50
N ALA A 187 5.95 -13.41 0.57
CA ALA A 187 5.76 -14.58 1.43
C ALA A 187 6.71 -15.73 1.07
N ILE A 188 6.86 -16.02 -0.23
CA ILE A 188 7.78 -17.04 -0.73
C ILE A 188 9.24 -16.66 -0.41
N THR A 189 9.60 -15.39 -0.50
CA THR A 189 10.95 -14.91 -0.19
C THR A 189 11.27 -15.08 1.30
N VAL A 190 10.35 -14.69 2.18
CA VAL A 190 10.52 -14.89 3.63
C VAL A 190 10.69 -16.37 3.96
N LEU A 191 9.87 -17.24 3.36
CA LEU A 191 10.01 -18.68 3.51
C LEU A 191 11.37 -19.18 2.99
N ALA A 192 11.77 -18.74 1.79
CA ALA A 192 13.02 -19.14 1.17
C ALA A 192 14.26 -18.70 1.96
N SER A 193 14.20 -17.53 2.59
CA SER A 193 15.25 -17.04 3.50
C SER A 193 15.25 -17.80 4.83
N ALA A 194 14.08 -18.18 5.37
CA ALA A 194 13.98 -18.86 6.66
C ALA A 194 14.38 -20.35 6.61
N VAL A 195 13.98 -21.08 5.57
CA VAL A 195 14.13 -22.55 5.48
C VAL A 195 15.57 -23.03 5.68
N PRO A 196 16.62 -22.41 5.09
CA PRO A 196 18.00 -22.80 5.33
C PRO A 196 18.44 -22.69 6.80
N TYR A 197 17.91 -21.74 7.58
CA TYR A 197 18.29 -21.60 8.99
C TYR A 197 17.67 -22.67 9.89
N VAL A 198 16.44 -23.11 9.58
CA VAL A 198 15.68 -24.03 10.43
C VAL A 198 15.85 -25.51 10.05
N ASN A 199 16.27 -25.81 8.81
CA ASN A 199 16.41 -27.18 8.32
C ASN A 199 17.81 -27.45 7.78
N PHE A 200 18.29 -28.68 7.96
CA PHE A 200 19.41 -29.20 7.19
C PHE A 200 19.00 -29.43 5.73
N LEU A 201 19.83 -28.96 4.80
CA LEU A 201 19.58 -29.09 3.37
C LEU A 201 20.78 -29.72 2.68
N SER A 202 20.55 -30.46 1.60
CA SER A 202 21.61 -30.82 0.67
C SER A 202 22.07 -29.60 -0.13
N ASP A 203 23.29 -29.60 -0.67
CA ASP A 203 23.83 -28.49 -1.47
C ASP A 203 22.94 -28.11 -2.65
N LYS A 204 22.32 -29.14 -3.27
CA LYS A 204 21.38 -28.96 -4.38
C LYS A 204 20.14 -28.17 -3.93
N ASN A 205 19.56 -28.55 -2.79
CA ASN A 205 18.37 -27.87 -2.27
C ASN A 205 18.70 -26.48 -1.72
N TYR A 206 19.82 -26.33 -1.02
CA TYR A 206 20.29 -25.02 -0.54
C TYR A 206 20.48 -24.03 -1.70
N THR A 207 21.11 -24.47 -2.80
CA THR A 207 21.29 -23.64 -3.99
C THR A 207 19.95 -23.25 -4.62
N ARG A 208 18.96 -24.16 -4.67
CA ARG A 208 17.61 -23.84 -5.17
C ARG A 208 16.95 -22.74 -4.34
N TRP A 209 17.01 -22.81 -3.02
CA TRP A 209 16.47 -21.77 -2.15
C TRP A 209 17.16 -20.41 -2.35
N LYS A 210 18.48 -20.39 -2.48
CA LYS A 210 19.21 -19.16 -2.84
C LYS A 210 18.73 -18.56 -4.16
N LYS A 211 18.54 -19.40 -5.18
CA LYS A 211 18.01 -18.95 -6.50
C LYS A 211 16.60 -18.36 -6.40
N VAL A 212 15.76 -18.83 -5.48
CA VAL A 212 14.44 -18.23 -5.22
C VAL A 212 14.59 -16.81 -4.66
N VAL A 213 15.49 -16.60 -3.70
CA VAL A 213 15.75 -15.26 -3.12
C VAL A 213 16.38 -14.31 -4.15
N GLU A 214 17.29 -14.81 -5.00
CA GLU A 214 17.86 -14.05 -6.13
C GLU A 214 16.78 -13.65 -7.15
N ALA A 215 15.89 -14.57 -7.52
CA ALA A 215 14.80 -14.27 -8.44
C ALA A 215 13.83 -13.24 -7.86
N SER A 216 13.47 -13.37 -6.58
CA SER A 216 12.56 -12.43 -5.94
C SER A 216 13.17 -11.05 -5.75
N SER A 217 14.48 -10.92 -5.53
CA SER A 217 15.14 -9.61 -5.44
C SER A 217 15.07 -8.84 -6.76
N ILE A 218 15.19 -9.52 -7.90
CA ILE A 218 14.96 -8.91 -9.23
C ILE A 218 13.50 -8.45 -9.37
N LEU A 219 12.54 -9.29 -8.99
CA LEU A 219 11.12 -8.94 -9.08
C LEU A 219 10.78 -7.72 -8.21
N ILE A 220 11.40 -7.58 -7.04
CA ILE A 220 11.25 -6.40 -6.17
C ILE A 220 11.84 -5.14 -6.83
N ILE A 221 12.98 -5.23 -7.52
CA ILE A 221 13.53 -4.12 -8.31
C ILE A 221 12.53 -3.71 -9.39
N LEU A 222 12.03 -4.66 -10.18
CA LEU A 222 11.03 -4.37 -11.23
C LEU A 222 9.78 -3.74 -10.63
N TYR A 223 9.32 -4.24 -9.48
CA TYR A 223 8.18 -3.68 -8.77
C TYR A 223 8.42 -2.22 -8.33
N SER A 224 9.62 -1.89 -7.86
CA SER A 224 9.95 -0.50 -7.50
C SER A 224 9.84 0.47 -8.67
N LEU A 225 10.12 0.02 -9.89
CA LEU A 225 10.01 0.86 -11.09
C LEU A 225 8.56 1.11 -11.53
N THR A 226 7.60 0.25 -11.13
CA THR A 226 6.20 0.34 -11.59
C THR A 226 5.54 1.69 -11.29
N SER A 227 5.88 2.32 -10.16
CA SER A 227 5.32 3.62 -9.78
C SER A 227 5.74 4.72 -10.76
N ILE A 228 7.03 4.77 -11.11
CA ILE A 228 7.56 5.73 -12.10
C ILE A 228 7.06 5.36 -13.49
N SER A 229 6.99 4.08 -13.85
CA SER A 229 6.45 3.64 -15.14
C SER A 229 4.99 4.08 -15.31
N LEU A 230 4.16 3.96 -14.26
CA LEU A 230 2.76 4.37 -14.30
C LEU A 230 2.60 5.89 -14.43
N ILE A 231 3.45 6.67 -13.75
CA ILE A 231 3.54 8.12 -13.96
C ILE A 231 3.99 8.41 -15.40
N GLY A 232 5.03 7.74 -15.89
CA GLY A 232 5.51 7.89 -17.27
C GLY A 232 4.41 7.65 -18.29
N LEU A 233 3.63 6.57 -18.13
CA LEU A 233 2.47 6.28 -18.98
C LEU A 233 1.41 7.39 -18.90
N ALA A 234 1.13 7.93 -17.71
CA ALA A 234 0.16 9.00 -17.53
C ALA A 234 0.53 10.28 -18.30
N TYR A 235 1.82 10.60 -18.42
CA TYR A 235 2.30 11.82 -19.10
C TYR A 235 2.67 11.59 -20.56
N PHE A 236 3.07 10.37 -20.92
CA PHE A 236 3.40 10.01 -22.31
C PHE A 236 2.16 9.97 -23.18
N PHE A 237 1.05 9.41 -22.68
CA PHE A 237 -0.23 9.45 -23.37
C PHE A 237 -1.02 10.68 -22.94
N LYS A 238 -1.40 11.52 -23.91
CA LYS A 238 -2.31 12.64 -23.65
C LYS A 238 -3.72 12.11 -23.36
N PRO A 239 -4.51 12.77 -22.48
CA PRO A 239 -5.90 12.41 -22.26
C PRO A 239 -6.67 12.46 -23.57
N THR A 240 -7.65 11.58 -23.69
CA THR A 240 -8.53 11.53 -24.86
C THR A 240 -9.64 12.57 -24.75
N ALA A 241 -10.31 12.91 -25.86
CA ALA A 241 -11.49 13.80 -25.82
C ALA A 241 -12.59 13.26 -24.87
N LYS A 242 -12.69 11.93 -24.72
CA LYS A 242 -13.58 11.29 -23.75
C LYS A 242 -13.18 11.60 -22.29
N ASP A 243 -11.89 11.71 -22.00
CA ASP A 243 -11.39 12.10 -20.67
C ASP A 243 -11.63 13.59 -20.39
N GLU A 244 -11.55 14.45 -21.41
CA GLU A 244 -11.71 15.91 -21.28
C GLU A 244 -13.18 16.31 -21.06
N ASN A 245 -14.11 15.63 -21.73
CA ASN A 245 -15.54 15.93 -21.66
C ASN A 245 -16.22 15.38 -20.39
N LEU A 246 -15.56 14.49 -19.64
CA LEU A 246 -16.16 13.81 -18.50
C LEU A 246 -16.18 14.69 -17.24
N TYR A 247 -17.31 14.72 -16.55
CA TYR A 247 -17.40 15.36 -15.24
C TYR A 247 -16.58 14.61 -14.19
N THR A 248 -15.74 15.35 -13.47
CA THR A 248 -14.97 14.82 -12.35
C THR A 248 -15.42 15.41 -11.01
N TYR A 249 -15.49 14.56 -9.98
CA TYR A 249 -15.74 14.95 -8.60
C TYR A 249 -14.41 15.09 -7.86
N GLN A 250 -14.11 16.32 -7.46
CA GLN A 250 -12.87 16.69 -6.79
C GLN A 250 -13.12 17.22 -5.38
N PRO A 251 -12.16 17.07 -4.46
CA PRO A 251 -12.27 17.61 -3.11
C PRO A 251 -11.96 19.13 -3.13
N TRP A 252 -12.94 19.94 -3.53
CA TRP A 252 -12.75 21.41 -3.63
C TRP A 252 -12.64 22.12 -2.27
N TRP A 253 -13.00 21.46 -1.18
CA TRP A 253 -12.82 21.98 0.19
C TRP A 253 -11.36 21.94 0.68
N VAL A 254 -10.47 21.27 -0.06
CA VAL A 254 -9.04 21.32 0.19
C VAL A 254 -8.49 22.57 -0.49
N GLU A 255 -8.06 23.54 0.30
CA GLU A 255 -7.64 24.87 -0.18
C GLU A 255 -6.11 24.99 -0.31
N SER A 256 -5.34 24.17 0.41
CA SER A 256 -3.88 24.23 0.44
C SER A 256 -3.24 22.86 0.75
N PHE A 257 -1.98 22.68 0.33
CA PHE A 257 -1.12 21.55 0.70
C PHE A 257 0.01 21.95 1.67
N SER A 258 -0.14 23.07 2.37
CA SER A 258 0.84 23.52 3.37
C SER A 258 0.94 22.52 4.54
N PRO A 259 2.14 22.26 5.10
CA PRO A 259 2.33 21.35 6.23
C PRO A 259 1.38 21.58 7.41
N PHE A 260 1.08 22.85 7.71
CA PHE A 260 0.25 23.25 8.85
C PHE A 260 -1.22 23.53 8.47
N TYR A 261 -1.60 23.34 7.21
CA TYR A 261 -2.99 23.51 6.78
C TYR A 261 -3.82 22.29 7.16
N PHE A 262 -5.03 22.51 7.66
CA PHE A 262 -5.98 21.44 7.90
C PHE A 262 -7.36 21.89 7.45
N VAL A 263 -8.12 20.97 6.85
CA VAL A 263 -9.47 21.21 6.34
C VAL A 263 -10.39 21.72 7.46
N LYS A 264 -11.34 22.60 7.14
CA LYS A 264 -12.35 23.08 8.09
C LYS A 264 -13.25 21.90 8.56
N PRO A 265 -13.58 21.79 9.85
CA PRO A 265 -14.48 20.75 10.33
C PRO A 265 -15.83 20.81 9.60
N GLY A 266 -16.35 19.67 9.12
CA GLY A 266 -17.65 19.61 8.43
C GLY A 266 -17.62 20.00 6.95
N ALA A 267 -16.48 20.45 6.41
CA ALA A 267 -16.41 20.98 5.05
C ALA A 267 -16.59 19.91 3.97
N LYS A 268 -16.25 18.64 4.26
CA LYS A 268 -16.53 17.52 3.36
C LYS A 268 -18.02 17.27 3.28
N GLU A 269 -18.69 17.21 4.43
CA GLU A 269 -20.13 16.97 4.52
C GLU A 269 -20.92 18.08 3.84
N GLU A 270 -20.55 19.34 4.05
CA GLU A 270 -21.13 20.49 3.35
C GLU A 270 -20.90 20.42 1.83
N ALA A 271 -19.70 20.02 1.41
CA ALA A 271 -19.38 19.82 -0.01
C ALA A 271 -20.20 18.68 -0.62
N GLU A 272 -20.39 17.58 0.09
CA GLU A 272 -21.24 16.48 -0.35
C GLU A 272 -22.71 16.92 -0.44
N GLU A 273 -23.25 17.62 0.54
CA GLU A 273 -24.63 18.14 0.52
C GLU A 273 -24.87 19.11 -0.65
N THR A 274 -23.93 20.04 -0.88
CA THR A 274 -24.01 20.97 -2.01
C THR A 274 -23.87 20.26 -3.34
N PHE A 275 -23.12 19.16 -3.42
CA PHE A 275 -23.06 18.30 -4.60
C PHE A 275 -24.39 17.58 -4.86
N MET A 276 -25.04 17.04 -3.82
CA MET A 276 -26.31 16.31 -3.95
C MET A 276 -27.44 17.18 -4.51
N LYS A 277 -27.42 18.49 -4.22
CA LYS A 277 -28.39 19.48 -4.68
C LYS A 277 -28.22 19.85 -6.16
N ARG A 278 -27.13 19.43 -6.82
CA ARG A 278 -26.86 19.74 -8.24
C ARG A 278 -27.50 18.74 -9.20
N ASN A 279 -27.45 19.10 -10.48
CA ASN A 279 -28.00 18.33 -11.59
C ASN A 279 -27.60 16.83 -11.53
N HIS A 280 -28.54 15.96 -11.86
CA HIS A 280 -28.43 14.50 -11.76
C HIS A 280 -27.23 13.91 -12.52
N ASN A 281 -26.84 14.51 -13.66
CA ASN A 281 -25.66 14.09 -14.43
C ASN A 281 -24.35 14.18 -13.64
N HIS A 282 -24.26 15.06 -12.65
CA HIS A 282 -23.07 15.17 -11.80
C HIS A 282 -22.94 13.99 -10.82
N ARG A 283 -24.02 13.25 -10.53
CA ARG A 283 -24.01 12.14 -9.54
C ARG A 283 -23.19 10.92 -9.98
N HIS A 284 -22.84 10.83 -11.25
CA HIS A 284 -22.01 9.79 -11.84
C HIS A 284 -20.57 10.25 -12.12
N ALA A 285 -20.19 11.46 -11.68
CA ALA A 285 -18.86 12.00 -11.92
C ALA A 285 -17.73 11.12 -11.34
N ILE A 286 -16.64 10.98 -12.09
CA ILE A 286 -15.50 10.17 -11.67
C ILE A 286 -14.72 10.90 -10.58
N ARG A 287 -14.40 10.17 -9.51
CA ARG A 287 -13.72 10.71 -8.33
C ARG A 287 -12.23 10.81 -8.57
N VAL A 288 -11.67 12.01 -8.47
CA VAL A 288 -10.24 12.27 -8.68
C VAL A 288 -9.67 13.13 -7.55
N ILE A 289 -8.34 13.29 -7.53
CA ILE A 289 -7.65 14.09 -6.51
C ILE A 289 -7.82 15.60 -6.76
N ALA A 290 -7.53 16.43 -5.76
CA ALA A 290 -7.71 17.89 -5.85
C ALA A 290 -6.70 18.55 -6.81
N ALA A 291 -7.18 19.18 -7.88
CA ALA A 291 -6.38 20.05 -8.75
C ALA A 291 -7.12 21.33 -9.12
N THR A 292 -6.38 22.40 -9.43
CA THR A 292 -6.95 23.68 -9.90
C THR A 292 -7.06 23.81 -11.42
N HIS A 293 -6.16 23.20 -12.21
CA HIS A 293 -5.96 23.64 -13.61
C HIS A 293 -5.95 22.55 -14.70
N HIS A 294 -6.47 21.33 -14.45
CA HIS A 294 -6.26 20.22 -15.40
C HIS A 294 -7.51 19.52 -15.95
N HIS A 295 -8.70 19.81 -15.45
CA HIS A 295 -9.94 19.25 -16.02
C HIS A 295 -10.83 20.37 -16.54
N TYR A 296 -11.34 20.19 -17.75
CA TYR A 296 -12.19 21.14 -18.45
C TYR A 296 -13.60 21.17 -17.83
N ASN A 297 -14.10 20.00 -17.39
CA ASN A 297 -15.40 19.85 -16.74
C ASN A 297 -15.23 19.38 -15.29
N MET A 298 -15.09 20.33 -14.36
CA MET A 298 -15.03 20.07 -12.91
C MET A 298 -16.29 20.57 -12.21
N VAL A 299 -16.75 19.82 -11.21
CA VAL A 299 -17.81 20.31 -10.32
C VAL A 299 -17.16 21.16 -9.23
N GLU A 300 -17.19 22.48 -9.38
CA GLU A 300 -16.53 23.43 -8.45
C GLU A 300 -17.42 23.78 -7.26
N GLY A 301 -16.83 24.03 -6.09
CA GLY A 301 -17.58 24.58 -4.93
C GLY A 301 -18.17 25.97 -5.23
N THR A 302 -19.15 26.40 -4.43
CA THR A 302 -19.78 27.73 -4.54
C THR A 302 -18.85 28.89 -4.12
N THR A 303 -17.63 28.60 -3.68
CA THR A 303 -16.68 29.59 -3.12
C THR A 303 -15.41 29.70 -3.98
N ASN A 304 -15.07 30.92 -4.39
CA ASN A 304 -13.89 31.23 -5.22
C ASN A 304 -12.55 31.32 -4.44
N GLN A 305 -12.49 30.87 -3.19
CA GLN A 305 -11.31 31.01 -2.31
C GLN A 305 -10.27 29.88 -2.46
N ARG A 306 -10.18 29.24 -3.63
CA ARG A 306 -9.26 28.11 -3.84
C ARG A 306 -7.87 28.60 -4.25
N GLY A 307 -6.84 28.23 -3.50
CA GLY A 307 -5.44 28.47 -3.89
C GLY A 307 -5.01 27.59 -5.07
N ASP A 308 -3.87 27.90 -5.70
CA ASP A 308 -3.34 27.08 -6.81
C ASP A 308 -2.78 25.73 -6.30
N LEU A 309 -3.49 24.65 -6.61
CA LEU A 309 -3.19 23.27 -6.23
C LEU A 309 -2.60 22.53 -7.43
N THR A 310 -1.28 22.61 -7.55
CA THR A 310 -0.52 21.89 -8.59
C THR A 310 0.06 20.56 -8.07
N HIS A 311 0.13 19.57 -8.97
CA HIS A 311 0.70 18.25 -8.67
C HIS A 311 2.19 18.11 -9.01
N ASN A 312 2.89 19.18 -9.40
CA ASN A 312 4.32 19.11 -9.76
C ASN A 312 5.16 18.56 -8.60
N TYR A 313 4.93 19.06 -7.37
CA TYR A 313 5.57 18.53 -6.17
C TYR A 313 5.15 17.08 -5.85
N SER A 314 3.92 16.70 -6.17
CA SER A 314 3.42 15.34 -5.98
C SER A 314 4.19 14.34 -6.84
N LEU A 315 4.52 14.71 -8.09
CA LEU A 315 5.38 13.92 -8.98
C LEU A 315 6.81 13.81 -8.42
N VAL A 316 7.37 14.93 -7.96
CA VAL A 316 8.73 14.96 -7.39
C VAL A 316 8.82 14.08 -6.14
N ILE A 317 7.82 14.11 -5.26
CA ILE A 317 7.76 13.25 -4.07
C ILE A 317 7.79 11.77 -4.49
N ILE A 318 6.93 11.33 -5.42
CA ILE A 318 6.91 9.92 -5.85
C ILE A 318 8.23 9.55 -6.54
N ALA A 319 8.77 10.43 -7.40
CA ALA A 319 10.02 10.16 -8.10
C ALA A 319 11.19 9.99 -7.14
N ILE A 320 11.41 10.94 -6.21
CA ILE A 320 12.50 10.88 -5.23
C ILE A 320 12.35 9.64 -4.35
N THR A 321 11.17 9.42 -3.79
CA THR A 321 10.94 8.28 -2.89
C THR A 321 11.13 6.94 -3.60
N THR A 322 10.71 6.84 -4.87
CA THR A 322 10.92 5.63 -5.69
C THR A 322 12.40 5.41 -6.00
N VAL A 323 13.16 6.47 -6.33
CA VAL A 323 14.61 6.35 -6.58
C VAL A 323 15.34 5.89 -5.32
N LEU A 324 15.01 6.44 -4.15
CA LEU A 324 15.61 6.02 -2.88
C LEU A 324 15.34 4.54 -2.58
N LEU A 325 14.11 4.07 -2.79
CA LEU A 325 13.75 2.66 -2.63
C LEU A 325 14.44 1.76 -3.66
N LEU A 326 14.54 2.21 -4.91
CA LEU A 326 15.22 1.49 -5.98
C LEU A 326 16.70 1.28 -5.66
N VAL A 327 17.40 2.30 -5.17
CA VAL A 327 18.81 2.18 -4.76
C VAL A 327 18.95 1.10 -3.68
N GLY A 328 18.10 1.12 -2.65
CA GLY A 328 18.11 0.09 -1.61
C GLY A 328 17.83 -1.32 -2.15
N ALA A 329 16.86 -1.47 -3.05
CA ALA A 329 16.51 -2.74 -3.69
C ALA A 329 17.66 -3.28 -4.56
N VAL A 330 18.32 -2.43 -5.33
CA VAL A 330 19.48 -2.79 -6.16
C VAL A 330 20.65 -3.23 -5.31
N LEU A 331 21.03 -2.45 -4.28
CA LEU A 331 22.13 -2.79 -3.39
C LEU A 331 21.89 -4.10 -2.65
N ARG A 332 20.66 -4.34 -2.16
CA ARG A 332 20.27 -5.61 -1.57
C ARG A 332 20.38 -6.75 -2.59
N SER A 333 19.92 -6.55 -3.82
CA SER A 333 20.01 -7.58 -4.86
C SER A 333 21.46 -7.93 -5.17
N ILE A 334 22.38 -6.96 -5.21
CA ILE A 334 23.81 -7.26 -5.38
C ILE A 334 24.31 -8.20 -4.28
N VAL A 335 23.98 -7.92 -3.00
CA VAL A 335 24.38 -8.79 -1.88
C VAL A 335 23.79 -10.19 -1.98
N VAL A 336 22.52 -10.31 -2.39
CA VAL A 336 21.88 -11.62 -2.59
C VAL A 336 22.56 -12.41 -3.72
N PHE A 337 22.97 -11.74 -4.79
CA PHE A 337 23.67 -12.36 -5.92
C PHE A 337 25.15 -12.66 -5.65
N GLU A 338 25.80 -11.93 -4.74
CA GLU A 338 27.12 -12.32 -4.24
C GLU A 338 27.05 -13.73 -3.63
N GLY A 339 25.96 -14.05 -2.91
CA GLY A 339 25.65 -15.39 -2.43
C GLY A 339 26.78 -16.02 -1.59
N ASN A 340 27.63 -15.17 -1.02
CA ASN A 340 28.84 -15.54 -0.30
C ASN A 340 28.50 -15.94 1.14
N TYR A 341 29.39 -16.72 1.74
CA TYR A 341 29.36 -16.92 3.18
C TYR A 341 29.81 -15.65 3.90
N HIS A 342 29.35 -15.47 5.14
CA HIS A 342 29.65 -14.30 5.95
C HIS A 342 31.16 -14.02 6.11
N TYR A 343 32.01 -15.06 6.21
CA TYR A 343 33.47 -14.85 6.29
C TYR A 343 34.08 -14.21 5.03
N LYS A 344 33.40 -14.28 3.89
CA LYS A 344 33.73 -13.65 2.60
C LYS A 344 32.79 -12.48 2.27
N SER A 345 32.20 -11.85 3.29
CA SER A 345 31.25 -10.75 3.09
C SER A 345 31.88 -9.57 2.33
N GLY A 346 31.21 -9.10 1.28
CA GLY A 346 31.62 -7.91 0.54
C GLY A 346 31.38 -6.62 1.32
N LYS A 347 31.91 -5.50 0.81
CA LYS A 347 31.75 -4.17 1.44
C LYS A 347 30.29 -3.74 1.57
N LEU A 348 29.42 -4.17 0.65
CA LEU A 348 27.99 -3.87 0.68
C LEU A 348 27.22 -4.61 1.78
N CYS A 349 27.81 -5.66 2.35
CA CYS A 349 27.22 -6.36 3.50
C CYS A 349 27.42 -5.58 4.80
N GLN A 350 28.26 -4.54 4.84
CA GLN A 350 28.53 -3.79 6.06
C GLN A 350 27.25 -3.14 6.62
N PRO A 351 27.09 -3.08 7.96
CA PRO A 351 25.89 -2.50 8.59
C PRO A 351 25.58 -1.07 8.14
N VAL A 352 26.60 -0.29 7.78
CA VAL A 352 26.45 1.09 7.29
C VAL A 352 25.52 1.18 6.08
N ALA A 353 25.63 0.27 5.11
CA ALA A 353 24.79 0.28 3.92
C ALA A 353 23.31 0.11 4.26
N MET A 354 23.03 -0.74 5.25
CA MET A 354 21.69 -0.98 5.78
C MET A 354 21.14 0.23 6.53
N TYR A 355 21.93 0.88 7.39
CA TYR A 355 21.51 2.11 8.07
C TYR A 355 21.22 3.26 7.11
N ILE A 356 21.96 3.35 6.00
CA ILE A 356 21.66 4.35 4.96
C ILE A 356 20.36 4.00 4.25
N CYS A 357 20.21 2.77 3.74
CA CYS A 357 19.07 2.40 2.91
C CYS A 357 17.77 2.24 3.70
N TRP A 358 17.79 1.49 4.80
CA TRP A 358 16.60 1.19 5.61
C TRP A 358 16.38 2.19 6.75
N GLY A 359 17.40 2.95 7.12
CA GLY A 359 17.31 4.02 8.12
C GLY A 359 17.10 5.37 7.46
N LEU A 360 18.17 5.96 6.92
CA LEU A 360 18.20 7.35 6.44
C LEU A 360 17.25 7.60 5.26
N PHE A 361 17.33 6.80 4.20
CA PHE A 361 16.50 6.99 3.01
C PHE A 361 15.01 6.87 3.34
N GLU A 362 14.64 5.85 4.11
CA GLU A 362 13.24 5.64 4.48
C GLU A 362 12.73 6.66 5.50
N PHE A 363 13.60 7.21 6.35
CA PHE A 363 13.28 8.38 7.16
C PHE A 363 12.97 9.60 6.27
N ILE A 364 13.81 9.88 5.26
CA ILE A 364 13.58 10.97 4.30
C ILE A 364 12.24 10.77 3.56
N ILE A 365 11.93 9.55 3.12
CA ILE A 365 10.65 9.23 2.46
C ILE A 365 9.47 9.61 3.36
N ASN A 366 9.49 9.22 4.63
CA ASN A 366 8.42 9.54 5.57
C ASN A 366 8.34 11.03 5.88
N ALA A 367 9.48 11.71 6.01
CA ALA A 367 9.52 13.16 6.17
C ALA A 367 8.90 13.87 4.96
N LEU A 368 9.17 13.41 3.73
CA LEU A 368 8.54 13.93 2.52
C LEU A 368 7.02 13.67 2.50
N TYR A 369 6.54 12.52 2.99
CA TYR A 369 5.10 12.26 3.08
C TYR A 369 4.39 13.20 4.06
N ILE A 370 5.01 13.46 5.21
CA ILE A 370 4.49 14.34 6.26
C ILE A 370 4.53 15.81 5.80
N VAL A 371 5.72 16.31 5.46
CA VAL A 371 5.92 17.72 5.06
C VAL A 371 5.20 18.01 3.74
N GLY A 372 5.23 17.06 2.80
CA GLY A 372 4.53 17.19 1.54
C GLY A 372 3.02 17.11 1.66
N ARG A 373 2.47 16.77 2.84
CA ARG A 373 1.02 16.55 3.05
C ARG A 373 0.42 15.66 1.98
N VAL A 374 1.03 14.48 1.81
CA VAL A 374 0.60 13.48 0.83
C VAL A 374 -0.84 13.02 1.13
N ASP A 375 -1.26 13.07 2.40
CA ASP A 375 -2.65 12.87 2.83
C ASP A 375 -3.64 13.80 2.12
N LEU A 376 -3.28 15.08 1.92
CA LEU A 376 -4.12 16.06 1.23
C LEU A 376 -3.93 15.99 -0.29
N ARG A 377 -2.68 15.93 -0.76
CA ARG A 377 -2.34 15.94 -2.20
C ARG A 377 -2.95 14.78 -2.96
N PHE A 378 -3.09 13.64 -2.31
CA PHE A 378 -3.60 12.43 -2.93
C PHE A 378 -4.96 12.03 -2.39
N TYR A 379 -5.62 12.89 -1.61
CA TYR A 379 -6.96 12.61 -1.13
C TYR A 379 -7.93 12.44 -2.31
N ARG A 380 -8.73 11.37 -2.26
CA ARG A 380 -9.82 11.11 -3.21
C ARG A 380 -11.11 11.03 -2.40
N PRO A 381 -12.17 11.76 -2.79
CA PRO A 381 -13.46 11.70 -2.10
C PRO A 381 -14.08 10.29 -2.05
N ASP A 382 -14.91 10.06 -1.04
CA ASP A 382 -15.67 8.83 -0.89
C ASP A 382 -16.76 8.69 -1.96
N LYS A 383 -17.30 7.47 -2.10
CA LYS A 383 -18.39 7.21 -3.05
C LYS A 383 -19.70 7.66 -2.41
N LEU A 384 -20.49 8.42 -3.15
CA LEU A 384 -21.82 8.84 -2.70
C LEU A 384 -22.70 7.61 -2.43
N PRO A 385 -23.55 7.63 -1.38
CA PRO A 385 -24.42 6.51 -1.05
C PRO A 385 -25.30 6.09 -2.22
N LYS A 386 -25.52 4.77 -2.41
CA LYS A 386 -26.32 4.21 -3.52
C LYS A 386 -27.69 4.88 -3.63
N LYS A 387 -28.34 5.10 -2.47
CA LYS A 387 -29.66 5.75 -2.36
C LYS A 387 -29.69 7.14 -2.99
N VAL A 388 -28.59 7.87 -3.02
CA VAL A 388 -28.54 9.23 -3.57
C VAL A 388 -28.17 9.23 -5.04
N ARG A 389 -27.36 8.27 -5.47
CA ARG A 389 -27.05 8.05 -6.89
C ARG A 389 -28.27 7.56 -7.68
N SER A 390 -29.17 6.81 -7.06
CA SER A 390 -30.38 6.24 -7.70
C SER A 390 -31.58 7.18 -7.74
N ILE A 391 -31.50 8.40 -7.19
CA ILE A 391 -32.61 9.36 -7.26
C ILE A 391 -32.66 9.92 -8.69
N ILE A 392 -33.55 9.36 -9.51
CA ILE A 392 -33.94 9.90 -10.80
C ILE A 392 -34.85 11.09 -10.52
N THR A 393 -34.36 12.31 -10.69
CA THR A 393 -35.16 13.53 -10.54
C THR A 393 -36.10 13.69 -11.74
N ALA A 394 -37.35 14.11 -11.51
CA ALA A 394 -38.41 14.21 -12.52
C ALA A 394 -38.10 15.09 -13.75
N GLU A 395 -37.06 15.93 -13.72
CA GLU A 395 -36.57 16.64 -14.91
C GLU A 395 -36.02 15.70 -16.00
N GLN A 396 -35.68 14.47 -15.63
CA GLN A 396 -35.16 13.45 -16.53
C GLN A 396 -36.25 12.84 -17.44
N SER A 397 -37.54 12.95 -17.11
CA SER A 397 -38.62 12.45 -17.97
C SER A 397 -39.01 13.42 -19.10
N VAL A 398 -38.49 14.66 -19.11
CA VAL A 398 -38.92 15.71 -20.05
C VAL A 398 -37.88 15.96 -21.16
N LEU A 399 -36.64 15.51 -21.01
CA LEU A 399 -35.54 15.80 -21.96
C LEU A 399 -34.97 14.58 -22.71
N VAL A 400 -35.56 13.40 -22.58
CA VAL A 400 -35.05 12.16 -23.23
C VAL A 400 -35.68 11.92 -24.62
N SER A 401 -36.42 12.87 -25.22
CA SER A 401 -37.19 12.55 -26.43
C SER A 401 -36.52 12.74 -27.80
N ASP A 402 -35.31 13.30 -27.96
CA ASP A 402 -34.88 13.69 -29.32
C ASP A 402 -33.41 13.40 -29.72
N ASN A 403 -32.68 12.49 -29.06
CA ASN A 403 -31.32 12.15 -29.54
C ASN A 403 -30.80 10.73 -29.23
N GLU A 404 -31.68 9.75 -29.06
CA GLU A 404 -31.26 8.34 -28.92
C GLU A 404 -31.15 7.65 -30.30
N GLU A 405 -30.12 8.00 -31.07
CA GLU A 405 -29.52 7.06 -32.02
C GLU A 405 -27.99 7.16 -31.86
N GLU A 406 -27.37 6.08 -31.38
CA GLU A 406 -25.93 5.88 -31.14
C GLU A 406 -25.34 6.34 -29.77
N GLU A 407 -25.94 5.95 -28.65
CA GLU A 407 -25.18 5.78 -27.40
C GLU A 407 -25.03 4.28 -27.10
N GLU A 408 -23.85 3.72 -27.39
CA GLU A 408 -23.42 2.48 -26.75
C GLU A 408 -23.41 2.71 -25.24
N GLU A 409 -24.31 2.02 -24.55
CA GLU A 409 -24.47 1.98 -23.11
C GLU A 409 -23.14 1.54 -22.46
N TYR A 410 -22.28 2.49 -22.11
CA TYR A 410 -21.10 2.24 -21.29
C TYR A 410 -21.57 1.96 -19.87
N GLU A 411 -21.85 0.69 -19.61
CA GLU A 411 -22.23 0.16 -18.31
C GLU A 411 -21.08 0.40 -17.30
N TYR A 412 -21.15 1.52 -16.58
CA TYR A 412 -20.30 1.78 -15.42
C TYR A 412 -20.73 0.88 -14.27
N GLU A 413 -20.42 -0.41 -14.36
CA GLU A 413 -20.66 -1.33 -13.25
C GLU A 413 -19.74 -1.00 -12.08
N THR A 414 -20.41 -0.50 -11.06
CA THR A 414 -20.03 -0.27 -9.68
C THR A 414 -19.11 -1.33 -9.06
N ASP A 415 -18.15 -0.88 -8.25
CA ASP A 415 -17.48 -1.62 -7.15
C ASP A 415 -18.52 -2.27 -6.20
N GLU A 416 -19.22 -3.32 -6.62
CA GLU A 416 -20.15 -4.07 -5.76
C GLU A 416 -19.46 -5.28 -5.11
N ASN A 417 -18.36 -5.76 -5.69
CA ASN A 417 -17.80 -7.06 -5.31
C ASN A 417 -16.93 -7.05 -4.04
N TYR A 418 -16.62 -5.88 -3.47
CA TYR A 418 -15.82 -5.79 -2.23
C TYR A 418 -16.66 -5.79 -0.93
N SER A 419 -17.98 -5.68 -1.04
CA SER A 419 -18.88 -5.57 0.13
C SER A 419 -19.79 -6.78 0.36
N GLN A 420 -19.94 -7.67 -0.63
CA GLN A 420 -20.73 -8.90 -0.47
C GLN A 420 -20.00 -10.00 0.30
N GLN A 421 -18.66 -10.07 0.21
CA GLN A 421 -17.88 -11.13 0.87
C GLN A 421 -17.83 -11.02 2.41
N TYR A 422 -18.27 -9.90 3.00
CA TYR A 422 -18.35 -9.73 4.46
C TYR A 422 -19.75 -9.97 5.05
N LYS A 423 -20.77 -10.22 4.22
CA LYS A 423 -22.14 -10.48 4.68
C LYS A 423 -22.57 -11.94 4.63
N GLU A 424 -21.82 -12.82 3.97
CA GLU A 424 -22.19 -14.24 3.83
C GLU A 424 -21.71 -15.14 4.97
N SER A 425 -21.01 -14.62 5.99
CA SER A 425 -20.49 -15.45 7.10
C SER A 425 -21.32 -15.43 8.38
N PHE A 426 -22.48 -14.76 8.41
CA PHE A 426 -23.38 -14.76 9.56
C PHE A 426 -24.84 -14.72 9.11
N ASN A 427 -25.37 -15.88 8.73
CA ASN A 427 -26.76 -16.29 9.00
C ASN A 427 -26.97 -17.68 8.42
N ASP A 428 -26.67 -18.70 9.22
CA ASP A 428 -27.31 -20.01 9.07
C ASP A 428 -28.24 -20.21 10.29
N SER A 429 -29.53 -20.31 9.96
CA SER A 429 -30.64 -20.98 10.64
C SER A 429 -30.78 -20.91 12.18
N ASN A 430 -31.89 -20.30 12.64
CA ASN A 430 -32.99 -21.07 13.23
C ASN A 430 -34.29 -20.27 13.30
N ASP A 431 -35.37 -20.97 12.98
CA ASP A 431 -36.78 -20.58 12.89
C ASP A 431 -37.31 -19.80 14.08
N LEU A 432 -38.05 -18.71 13.82
CA LEU A 432 -39.24 -18.33 14.58
C LEU A 432 -40.18 -17.48 13.70
N ASP A 433 -41.37 -18.03 13.48
CA ASP A 433 -42.50 -17.45 12.75
C ASP A 433 -43.06 -16.21 13.47
N PHE A 434 -43.06 -15.06 12.80
CA PHE A 434 -43.78 -13.87 13.25
C PHE A 434 -44.23 -13.05 12.04
N SER A 435 -45.51 -13.21 11.67
CA SER A 435 -46.15 -12.37 10.65
C SER A 435 -46.61 -11.03 11.26
N PRO A 436 -46.25 -9.86 10.69
CA PRO A 436 -46.89 -8.58 10.99
C PRO A 436 -47.94 -8.20 9.92
N PRO A 437 -48.87 -7.28 10.23
CA PRO A 437 -50.18 -7.20 9.60
C PRO A 437 -50.21 -6.45 8.26
N ASN A 438 -51.21 -6.84 7.46
CA ASN A 438 -51.51 -6.36 6.12
C ASN A 438 -52.19 -4.97 6.18
N TYR A 439 -51.61 -3.95 5.55
CA TYR A 439 -52.26 -2.65 5.35
C TYR A 439 -52.63 -2.46 3.89
N HIS A 440 -53.93 -2.45 3.60
CA HIS A 440 -54.49 -2.07 2.31
C HIS A 440 -54.33 -0.57 2.08
N TYR A 441 -53.71 -0.19 0.95
CA TYR A 441 -53.84 1.16 0.39
C TYR A 441 -54.70 1.10 -0.88
N GLN A 442 -55.80 1.84 -0.87
CA GLN A 442 -56.68 2.10 -2.01
C GLN A 442 -55.98 3.02 -3.02
N THR A 443 -55.95 2.61 -4.29
CA THR A 443 -55.50 3.41 -5.42
C THR A 443 -56.65 4.25 -5.98
N THR A 444 -56.57 5.57 -5.83
CA THR A 444 -57.35 6.53 -6.63
C THR A 444 -56.53 6.98 -7.85
N GLN A 445 -56.98 6.62 -9.05
CA GLN A 445 -56.49 7.16 -10.32
C GLN A 445 -57.13 8.52 -10.62
N PRO A 446 -56.40 9.53 -11.13
CA PRO A 446 -57.00 10.63 -11.88
C PRO A 446 -56.89 10.37 -13.40
N ALA A 447 -58.00 10.65 -14.08
CA ALA A 447 -58.20 10.47 -15.51
C ALA A 447 -57.57 11.58 -16.37
N HIS A 448 -57.11 11.21 -17.57
CA HIS A 448 -56.73 12.11 -18.66
C HIS A 448 -57.93 12.89 -19.23
N PRO A 449 -57.78 14.18 -19.57
CA PRO A 449 -58.74 14.88 -20.41
C PRO A 449 -58.31 14.88 -21.90
N LYS A 450 -59.28 14.64 -22.78
CA LYS A 450 -59.21 14.90 -24.24
C LYS A 450 -59.66 16.34 -24.55
N PRO A 451 -59.19 16.96 -25.65
CA PRO A 451 -59.45 18.36 -25.96
C PRO A 451 -60.76 18.57 -26.74
N LYS A 452 -61.46 19.68 -26.47
CA LYS A 452 -62.49 20.24 -27.36
C LYS A 452 -62.55 21.77 -27.29
N THR A 453 -62.22 22.37 -28.43
CA THR A 453 -62.87 23.45 -29.20
C THR A 453 -63.66 24.60 -28.53
N GLU A 454 -63.39 25.79 -29.07
CA GLU A 454 -64.04 27.10 -28.93
C GLU A 454 -65.58 27.11 -29.00
N LYS A 455 -66.23 27.95 -28.17
CA LYS A 455 -66.98 29.17 -28.57
C LYS A 455 -67.80 29.77 -27.42
N ASN A 456 -67.70 31.10 -27.32
CA ASN A 456 -68.71 32.12 -27.00
C ASN A 456 -69.51 32.19 -25.69
N GLU A 457 -69.71 33.47 -25.32
CA GLU A 457 -70.82 34.11 -24.60
C GLU A 457 -70.81 34.02 -23.05
N GLU A 458 -70.58 35.17 -22.39
CA GLU A 458 -71.60 35.97 -21.64
C GLU A 458 -71.88 35.28 -20.27
N GLU A 459 -71.84 35.88 -19.08
CA GLU A 459 -72.32 37.17 -18.59
C GLU A 459 -72.10 37.23 -17.05
N PHE A 460 -72.08 38.44 -16.46
CA PHE A 460 -72.27 38.82 -15.03
C PHE A 460 -71.26 38.37 -13.95
N HIS A 461 -70.44 39.28 -13.39
CA HIS A 461 -70.71 40.23 -12.27
C HIS A 461 -70.90 39.57 -10.88
N PHE A 462 -69.90 39.72 -9.99
CA PHE A 462 -69.89 40.72 -8.89
C PHE A 462 -68.46 40.93 -8.38
#